data_AF-A0A6V8KEE0-F1
#
_entry.id   AF-A0A6V8KEE0-F1
#
_cell.length_a   1.000
_cell.length_b   1.000
_cell.length_c   1.000
_cell.angle_alpha   90.00
_cell.angle_beta   90.00
_cell.angle_gamma   90.00
#
_symmetry.space_group_name_H-M   'P 1'
#
loop_
_entity.id
_entity.type
_entity.pdbx_description
1 polymer ?
#
loop_
_entity_poly.entity_id
_entity_poly.type
_entity_poly.pdbx_seq_one_letter_code
_entity_poly.pdbx_strand_id
1 'polypeptide(L)'
;MLAGRAPLPGRHARRYHWRGGTHLYYQHPPDGTALRNTRGGTGNALGWLIDTRGHGGYVVAAGSVVAGRPYQVAREMAPAPLPDWLAQRLRPTPPAPSAPSTRALPGGQHHAYLTAVIDRECAHVTAAPDHHNDNLYIAAVNLGRLVAGGALTPEDATQALEHAGVVAGLRPAAARRTIASGLRAGAARPRQLAA
;
A
#
# COMPACT_ATOMS: atom_id res chain seq x y z
N MET A 1 -15.67 18.88 6.52
CA MET A 1 -16.61 19.69 5.71
C MET A 1 -15.89 20.19 4.47
N LEU A 2 -16.23 19.71 3.27
CA LEU A 2 -15.75 20.23 1.99
C LEU A 2 -16.74 21.30 1.48
N ALA A 3 -16.84 22.43 2.18
CA ALA A 3 -17.62 23.57 1.71
C ALA A 3 -16.67 24.57 1.03
N GLY A 4 -16.86 24.78 -0.28
CA GLY A 4 -16.21 25.90 -1.00
C GLY A 4 -15.31 25.56 -2.19
N ARG A 5 -15.28 24.32 -2.71
CA ARG A 5 -14.56 24.02 -3.97
C ARG A 5 -15.57 23.61 -5.05
N ALA A 6 -15.30 24.04 -6.28
CA ALA A 6 -16.12 23.80 -7.48
C ALA A 6 -16.73 22.39 -7.47
N PRO A 7 -18.00 22.22 -7.90
CA PRO A 7 -18.66 20.93 -7.87
C PRO A 7 -17.76 19.89 -8.52
N LEU A 8 -17.64 18.69 -7.90
CA LEU A 8 -17.12 17.52 -8.59
C LEU A 8 -17.78 17.52 -9.97
N PRO A 9 -17.03 17.55 -11.08
CA PRO A 9 -17.62 17.71 -12.40
C PRO A 9 -18.51 16.51 -12.67
N GLY A 10 -19.79 16.62 -12.30
CA GLY A 10 -20.79 15.55 -12.36
C GLY A 10 -21.22 15.22 -13.78
N ARG A 11 -20.52 15.78 -14.78
CA ARG A 11 -20.85 15.73 -16.20
C ARG A 11 -19.90 14.86 -17.02
N HIS A 12 -18.84 14.27 -16.44
CA HIS A 12 -17.75 13.67 -17.22
C HIS A 12 -17.14 12.38 -16.65
N ALA A 13 -17.95 11.44 -16.17
CA ALA A 13 -17.44 10.21 -15.55
C ALA A 13 -18.31 8.98 -15.86
N ARG A 14 -17.66 7.83 -16.15
CA ARG A 14 -18.33 6.53 -16.17
C ARG A 14 -18.65 6.13 -14.73
N ARG A 15 -19.93 6.15 -14.34
CA ARG A 15 -20.41 5.78 -12.99
C ARG A 15 -20.82 4.31 -12.95
N TYR A 16 -20.50 3.62 -11.86
CA TYR A 16 -20.81 2.20 -11.63
C TYR A 16 -21.37 2.02 -10.24
N HIS A 17 -22.41 1.20 -10.10
CA HIS A 17 -22.98 0.87 -8.80
C HIS A 17 -22.70 -0.59 -8.43
N TRP A 18 -22.04 -0.78 -7.29
CA TRP A 18 -22.04 -2.04 -6.56
C TRP A 18 -22.28 -1.67 -5.09
N ARG A 19 -23.44 -2.08 -4.55
CA ARG A 19 -23.92 -1.69 -3.22
C ARG A 19 -24.00 -0.16 -2.96
N GLY A 20 -24.17 0.65 -4.01
CA GLY A 20 -24.37 2.11 -3.90
C GLY A 20 -23.13 2.99 -4.14
N GLY A 21 -21.96 2.39 -4.42
CA GLY A 21 -20.75 3.14 -4.79
C GLY A 21 -20.82 3.79 -6.18
N THR A 22 -19.81 4.61 -6.52
CA THR A 22 -19.62 5.22 -7.84
C THR A 22 -18.14 5.27 -8.18
N HIS A 23 -17.72 4.65 -9.29
CA HIS A 23 -16.40 4.93 -9.86
C HIS A 23 -16.46 6.19 -10.75
N LEU A 24 -15.38 6.95 -10.81
CA LEU A 24 -15.19 8.04 -11.75
C LEU A 24 -13.88 7.76 -12.51
N TYR A 25 -13.93 7.83 -13.83
CA TYR A 25 -12.77 7.57 -14.68
C TYR A 25 -12.31 8.88 -15.31
N TYR A 26 -11.00 9.12 -15.22
CA TYR A 26 -10.32 10.25 -15.84
C TYR A 26 -9.16 9.73 -16.71
N GLN A 27 -8.82 10.48 -17.75
CA GLN A 27 -7.59 10.26 -18.50
C GLN A 27 -6.40 10.56 -17.60
N HIS A 28 -5.35 9.75 -17.73
CA HIS A 28 -4.11 9.98 -17.01
C HIS A 28 -3.49 11.32 -17.44
N PRO A 29 -2.87 12.09 -16.52
CA PRO A 29 -2.11 13.29 -16.89
C PRO A 29 -1.11 13.01 -18.02
N PRO A 30 -1.03 13.89 -19.04
CA PRO A 30 -0.15 13.69 -20.19
C PRO A 30 1.34 13.82 -19.82
N ASP A 31 1.65 14.46 -18.69
CA ASP A 31 3.01 14.61 -18.15
C ASP A 31 3.59 13.30 -17.56
N GLY A 32 2.81 12.22 -17.54
CA GLY A 32 3.25 10.92 -17.04
C GLY A 32 3.44 10.87 -15.53
N THR A 33 2.92 11.85 -14.77
CA THR A 33 3.02 11.87 -13.30
C THR A 33 2.59 10.54 -12.69
N ALA A 34 3.48 9.91 -11.91
CA ALA A 34 3.18 8.63 -11.26
C ALA A 34 2.14 8.78 -10.14
N LEU A 35 0.85 8.62 -10.46
CA LEU A 35 -0.23 8.59 -9.48
C LEU A 35 -0.32 7.21 -8.80
N ARG A 36 -0.41 7.20 -7.47
CA ARG A 36 -0.52 5.98 -6.66
C ARG A 36 -1.96 5.67 -6.25
N ASN A 37 -2.19 4.44 -5.82
CA ASN A 37 -3.45 4.06 -5.20
C ASN A 37 -3.57 4.72 -3.81
N THR A 38 -4.77 5.18 -3.47
CA THR A 38 -5.08 5.66 -2.12
C THR A 38 -6.28 4.91 -1.55
N ARG A 39 -6.33 4.79 -0.23
CA ARG A 39 -7.48 4.23 0.50
C ARG A 39 -8.15 5.35 1.27
N GLY A 40 -9.47 5.48 1.13
CA GLY A 40 -10.26 6.51 1.80
C GLY A 40 -9.96 6.58 3.30
N GLY A 41 -9.83 7.80 3.82
CA GLY A 41 -9.52 8.06 5.24
C GLY A 41 -8.07 7.77 5.66
N THR A 42 -7.13 7.61 4.72
CA THR A 42 -5.70 7.41 5.04
C THR A 42 -4.80 8.36 4.26
N GLY A 43 -3.69 8.79 4.88
CA GLY A 43 -2.60 9.53 4.21
C GLY A 43 -3.07 10.63 3.26
N ASN A 44 -2.77 10.47 1.97
CA ASN A 44 -3.08 11.40 0.87
C ASN A 44 -4.42 11.14 0.17
N ALA A 45 -5.34 10.40 0.79
CA ALA A 45 -6.65 10.14 0.23
C ALA A 45 -7.47 11.42 0.05
N LEU A 46 -8.36 11.41 -0.94
CA LEU A 46 -9.21 12.56 -1.27
C LEU A 46 -10.31 12.83 -0.24
N GLY A 47 -10.59 11.85 0.61
CA GLY A 47 -11.60 11.94 1.65
C GLY A 47 -11.93 10.57 2.24
N TRP A 48 -12.83 10.58 3.22
CA TRP A 48 -13.39 9.35 3.77
C TRP A 48 -14.20 8.62 2.68
N LEU A 49 -14.02 7.29 2.58
CA LEU A 49 -14.65 6.42 1.58
C LEU A 49 -14.36 6.74 0.10
N ILE A 50 -13.32 7.53 -0.17
CA ILE A 50 -12.85 7.81 -1.54
C ILE A 50 -11.50 7.12 -1.73
N ASP A 51 -11.52 6.03 -2.48
CA ASP A 51 -10.32 5.37 -2.98
C ASP A 51 -9.92 5.94 -4.33
N THR A 52 -8.61 6.01 -4.61
CA THR A 52 -8.11 6.25 -5.97
C THR A 52 -7.33 5.05 -6.47
N ARG A 53 -7.44 4.78 -7.77
CA ARG A 53 -6.71 3.72 -8.47
C ARG A 53 -5.90 4.34 -9.59
N GLY A 54 -4.57 4.30 -9.44
CA GLY A 54 -3.59 4.81 -10.38
C GLY A 54 -2.69 3.67 -10.88
N HIS A 55 -1.38 3.94 -11.00
CA HIS A 55 -0.42 2.96 -11.46
C HIS A 55 -0.39 1.70 -10.58
N GLY A 56 -0.42 0.53 -11.23
CA GLY A 56 -0.45 -0.79 -10.56
C GLY A 56 -1.77 -1.11 -9.85
N GLY A 57 -2.74 -0.19 -9.84
CA GLY A 57 -4.11 -0.44 -9.41
C GLY A 57 -4.97 -0.96 -10.55
N TYR A 58 -6.05 -1.64 -10.18
CA TYR A 58 -7.09 -2.03 -11.12
C TYR A 58 -8.46 -1.90 -10.44
N VAL A 59 -9.50 -1.89 -11.27
CA VAL A 59 -10.90 -1.89 -10.87
C VAL A 59 -11.63 -2.97 -11.65
N VAL A 60 -12.70 -3.51 -11.08
CA VAL A 60 -13.62 -4.37 -11.83
C VAL A 60 -14.31 -3.51 -12.89
N ALA A 61 -14.27 -3.98 -14.14
CA ALA A 61 -14.80 -3.24 -15.28
C ALA A 61 -16.30 -3.51 -15.50
N ALA A 62 -16.92 -2.61 -16.28
CA ALA A 62 -18.23 -2.82 -16.91
C ALA A 62 -18.41 -4.22 -17.47
N GLY A 63 -19.61 -4.79 -17.33
CA GLY A 63 -19.97 -6.07 -17.92
C GLY A 63 -19.47 -7.29 -17.13
N SER A 64 -18.67 -7.09 -16.08
CA SER A 64 -18.34 -8.15 -15.13
C SER A 64 -19.53 -8.49 -14.23
N VAL A 65 -19.64 -9.75 -13.82
CA VAL A 65 -20.59 -10.18 -12.78
C VAL A 65 -19.78 -10.57 -11.55
N VAL A 66 -20.08 -9.94 -10.42
CA VAL A 66 -19.44 -10.23 -9.12
C VAL A 66 -20.52 -10.74 -8.20
N ALA A 67 -20.32 -11.89 -7.54
CA ALA A 67 -21.30 -12.49 -6.61
C ALA A 67 -22.76 -12.42 -7.12
N GLY A 68 -22.97 -12.74 -8.39
CA GLY A 68 -24.29 -12.78 -9.03
C GLY A 68 -24.92 -11.43 -9.39
N ARG A 69 -24.24 -10.28 -9.21
CA ARG A 69 -24.77 -8.99 -9.67
C ARG A 69 -23.86 -8.32 -10.72
N PRO A 70 -24.45 -7.70 -11.75
CA PRO A 70 -23.69 -7.09 -12.83
C PRO A 70 -23.08 -5.75 -12.39
N TYR A 71 -21.86 -5.52 -12.86
CA TYR A 71 -21.21 -4.21 -12.80
C TYR A 71 -21.69 -3.38 -14.00
N GLN A 72 -22.72 -2.56 -13.77
CA GLN A 72 -23.39 -1.83 -14.84
C GLN A 72 -22.77 -0.45 -15.08
N VAL A 73 -22.74 -0.05 -16.35
CA VAL A 73 -22.38 1.31 -16.76
C VAL A 73 -23.61 2.19 -16.59
N ALA A 74 -23.56 3.14 -15.66
CA ALA A 74 -24.65 4.11 -15.50
C ALA A 74 -24.62 5.20 -16.58
N ARG A 75 -23.44 5.48 -17.17
CA ARG A 75 -23.25 6.43 -18.26
C ARG A 75 -22.00 6.08 -19.06
N GLU A 76 -22.18 5.80 -20.34
CA GLU A 76 -21.10 5.47 -21.27
C GLU A 76 -20.57 6.74 -21.93
N MET A 77 -19.34 7.14 -21.57
CA MET A 77 -18.65 8.29 -22.14
C MET A 77 -17.14 8.05 -22.16
N ALA A 78 -16.42 8.76 -23.03
CA ALA A 78 -14.96 8.84 -22.94
C ALA A 78 -14.55 9.48 -21.59
N PRO A 79 -13.52 8.96 -20.90
CA PRO A 79 -12.98 9.62 -19.71
C PRO A 79 -12.53 11.05 -20.06
N ALA A 80 -12.83 12.01 -19.19
CA ALA A 80 -12.32 13.37 -19.33
C ALA A 80 -10.89 13.49 -18.78
N PRO A 81 -10.12 14.53 -19.18
CA PRO A 81 -8.85 14.85 -18.53
C PRO A 81 -8.99 14.95 -17.00
N LEU A 82 -8.01 14.44 -16.27
CA LEU A 82 -7.97 14.58 -14.82
C LEU A 82 -7.79 16.06 -14.44
N PRO A 83 -8.68 16.66 -13.62
CA PRO A 83 -8.52 18.06 -13.23
C PRO A 83 -7.21 18.30 -12.48
N ASP A 84 -6.51 19.40 -12.78
CA ASP A 84 -5.19 19.68 -12.21
C ASP A 84 -5.18 19.71 -10.68
N TRP A 85 -6.21 20.32 -10.06
CA TRP A 85 -6.32 20.37 -8.61
C TRP A 85 -6.42 18.97 -7.98
N LEU A 86 -7.00 18.02 -8.71
CA LEU A 86 -7.15 16.63 -8.29
C LEU A 86 -5.84 15.89 -8.50
N ALA A 87 -5.19 16.08 -9.66
CA ALA A 87 -3.86 15.57 -9.94
C ALA A 87 -2.84 16.00 -8.88
N GLN A 88 -2.81 17.30 -8.54
CA GLN A 88 -1.92 17.86 -7.53
C GLN A 88 -2.12 17.23 -6.15
N ARG A 89 -3.37 16.98 -5.73
CA ARG A 89 -3.66 16.30 -4.46
C ARG A 89 -3.24 14.84 -4.45
N LEU A 90 -3.31 14.17 -5.59
CA LEU A 90 -2.95 12.76 -5.72
C LEU A 90 -1.46 12.52 -5.94
N ARG A 91 -0.68 13.58 -6.21
CA ARG A 91 0.77 13.48 -6.35
C ARG A 91 1.36 12.88 -5.07
N PRO A 92 2.17 11.82 -5.18
CA PRO A 92 2.88 11.28 -4.03
C PRO A 92 3.79 12.35 -3.42
N THR A 93 3.69 12.56 -2.11
CA THR A 93 4.70 13.33 -1.38
C THR A 93 5.98 12.49 -1.30
N PRO A 94 7.14 13.01 -1.74
CA PRO A 94 8.40 12.33 -1.53
C PRO A 94 8.61 12.08 -0.03
N PRO A 95 9.08 10.88 0.38
CA PRO A 95 9.42 10.65 1.77
C PRO A 95 10.51 11.64 2.20
N ALA A 96 10.38 12.20 3.40
CA ALA A 96 11.44 13.01 3.98
C ALA A 96 12.73 12.17 4.10
N PRO A 97 13.91 12.74 3.80
CA PRO A 97 15.17 12.05 4.01
C PRO A 97 15.31 11.71 5.50
N SER A 98 15.64 10.47 5.81
CA SER A 98 15.93 10.03 7.18
C SER A 98 17.37 9.56 7.28
N ALA A 99 18.10 10.05 8.28
CA ALA A 99 19.40 9.50 8.63
C ALA A 99 19.27 8.04 9.10
N PRO A 100 20.31 7.20 8.90
CA PRO A 100 20.36 5.88 9.50
C PRO A 100 20.24 6.00 11.02
N SER A 101 19.45 5.11 11.64
CA SER A 101 19.38 5.02 13.10
C SER A 101 20.26 3.86 13.58
N THR A 102 21.14 4.12 14.54
CA THR A 102 22.00 3.10 15.15
C THR A 102 21.47 2.71 16.52
N ARG A 103 21.38 1.40 16.79
CA ARG A 103 21.10 0.86 18.13
C ARG A 103 22.31 0.11 18.64
N ALA A 104 22.86 0.53 19.77
CA ALA A 104 23.88 -0.23 20.49
C ALA A 104 23.23 -1.45 21.17
N LEU A 105 23.88 -2.59 21.06
CA LEU A 105 23.52 -3.83 21.74
C LEU A 105 24.69 -4.26 22.64
N PRO A 106 24.43 -4.78 23.85
CA PRO A 106 25.49 -5.38 24.64
C PRO A 106 26.12 -6.56 23.88
N GLY A 107 27.44 -6.72 24.03
CA GLY A 107 28.22 -7.72 23.29
C GLY A 107 27.59 -9.12 23.30
N GLY A 108 27.53 -9.75 22.12
CA GLY A 108 27.03 -11.11 21.92
C GLY A 108 25.51 -11.25 21.78
N GLN A 109 24.71 -10.20 21.98
CA GLN A 109 23.25 -10.29 21.92
C GLN A 109 22.65 -10.07 20.52
N HIS A 110 23.47 -9.87 19.49
CA HIS A 110 23.00 -9.55 18.13
C HIS A 110 22.07 -10.62 17.56
N HIS A 111 22.46 -11.89 17.66
CA HIS A 111 21.66 -12.98 17.09
C HIS A 111 20.34 -13.16 17.85
N ALA A 112 20.38 -13.23 19.18
CA ALA A 112 19.17 -13.35 20.01
C ALA A 112 18.20 -12.18 19.79
N TYR A 113 18.73 -10.96 19.64
CA TYR A 113 17.93 -9.79 19.32
C TYR A 113 17.25 -9.91 17.96
N LEU A 114 17.98 -10.33 16.91
CA LEU A 114 17.42 -10.51 15.58
C LEU A 114 16.33 -11.59 15.55
N THR A 115 16.57 -12.73 16.18
CA THR A 115 15.57 -13.80 16.33
C THR A 115 14.32 -13.28 17.01
N ALA A 116 14.46 -12.58 18.14
CA ALA A 116 13.32 -12.00 18.86
C ALA A 116 12.53 -10.99 18.02
N VAL A 117 13.21 -10.18 17.19
CA VAL A 117 12.53 -9.26 16.27
C VAL A 117 11.77 -10.03 15.19
N ILE A 118 12.41 -11.00 14.53
CA ILE A 118 11.77 -11.81 13.48
C ILE A 118 10.54 -12.53 14.04
N ASP A 119 10.67 -13.20 15.18
CA ASP A 119 9.58 -13.91 15.84
C ASP A 119 8.42 -12.97 16.17
N ARG A 120 8.73 -11.78 16.70
CA ARG A 120 7.71 -10.77 17.01
C ARG A 120 6.95 -10.31 15.77
N GLU A 121 7.66 -10.01 14.68
CA GLU A 121 7.03 -9.54 13.45
C GLU A 121 6.22 -10.66 12.79
N CYS A 122 6.70 -11.91 12.80
CA CYS A 122 5.93 -13.07 12.34
C CYS A 122 4.66 -13.29 13.18
N ALA A 123 4.77 -13.24 14.52
CA ALA A 123 3.63 -13.36 15.42
C ALA A 123 2.60 -12.25 15.20
N HIS A 124 3.05 -11.02 14.92
CA HIS A 124 2.16 -9.91 14.61
C HIS A 124 1.36 -10.15 13.33
N VAL A 125 1.95 -10.79 12.33
CA VAL A 125 1.25 -11.16 11.08
C VAL A 125 0.23 -12.28 11.32
N THR A 126 0.62 -13.33 12.05
CA THR A 126 -0.23 -14.52 12.26
C THR A 126 -1.34 -14.31 13.26
N ALA A 127 -1.14 -13.48 14.29
CA ALA A 127 -2.13 -13.19 15.31
C ALA A 127 -3.13 -12.08 14.92
N ALA A 128 -2.90 -11.38 13.80
CA ALA A 128 -3.81 -10.34 13.35
C ALA A 128 -5.20 -10.93 13.05
N PRO A 129 -6.31 -10.37 13.57
CA PRO A 129 -7.65 -10.90 13.30
C PRO A 129 -8.14 -10.59 11.87
N ASP A 130 -7.66 -9.50 11.30
CA ASP A 130 -7.96 -9.02 9.96
C ASP A 130 -6.76 -8.26 9.37
N HIS A 131 -6.92 -7.70 8.17
CA HIS A 131 -5.90 -6.87 7.54
C HIS A 131 -4.51 -7.54 7.42
N HIS A 132 -4.45 -8.87 7.28
CA HIS A 132 -3.19 -9.63 7.26
C HIS A 132 -2.16 -9.10 6.24
N ASN A 133 -2.62 -8.64 5.07
CA ASN A 133 -1.73 -8.05 4.07
C ASN A 133 -1.10 -6.73 4.54
N ASP A 134 -1.84 -5.90 5.26
CA ASP A 134 -1.33 -4.63 5.82
C ASP A 134 -0.35 -4.92 6.96
N ASN A 135 -0.66 -5.90 7.82
CA ASN A 135 0.24 -6.37 8.87
C ASN A 135 1.53 -6.98 8.31
N LEU A 136 1.44 -7.80 7.26
CA LEU A 136 2.59 -8.34 6.53
C LEU A 136 3.43 -7.23 5.90
N TYR A 137 2.78 -6.20 5.33
CA TYR A 137 3.49 -5.05 4.79
C TYR A 137 4.27 -4.31 5.87
N ILE A 138 3.67 -4.05 7.04
CA ILE A 138 4.33 -3.38 8.17
C ILE A 138 5.52 -4.21 8.67
N ALA A 139 5.33 -5.52 8.85
CA ALA A 139 6.41 -6.44 9.24
C ALA A 139 7.58 -6.40 8.24
N ALA A 140 7.27 -6.45 6.94
CA ALA A 140 8.27 -6.34 5.88
C ALA A 140 8.98 -4.97 5.86
N VAL A 141 8.29 -3.87 6.15
CA VAL A 141 8.93 -2.56 6.33
C VAL A 141 9.92 -2.61 7.50
N ASN A 142 9.51 -3.19 8.64
CA ASN A 142 10.36 -3.27 9.83
C ASN A 142 11.62 -4.10 9.60
N LEU A 143 11.49 -5.30 9.02
CA LEU A 143 12.64 -6.13 8.66
C LEU A 143 13.49 -5.49 7.55
N GLY A 144 12.87 -4.81 6.58
CA GLY A 144 13.58 -4.09 5.51
C GLY A 144 14.54 -3.02 6.02
N ARG A 145 14.21 -2.37 7.15
CA ARG A 145 15.12 -1.42 7.80
C ARG A 145 16.38 -2.09 8.34
N LEU A 146 16.24 -3.28 8.93
CA LEU A 146 17.37 -4.07 9.44
C LEU A 146 18.22 -4.64 8.30
N VAL A 147 17.57 -5.06 7.21
CA VAL A 147 18.26 -5.48 5.97
C VAL A 147 19.11 -4.35 5.41
N ALA A 148 18.55 -3.16 5.24
CA ALA A 148 19.31 -2.01 4.76
C ALA A 148 20.37 -1.50 5.74
N GLY A 149 20.24 -1.83 7.03
CA GLY A 149 21.26 -1.59 8.05
C GLY A 149 22.34 -2.66 8.13
N GLY A 150 22.29 -3.70 7.29
CA GLY A 150 23.26 -4.80 7.25
C GLY A 150 23.10 -5.85 8.35
N ALA A 151 22.02 -5.79 9.13
CA ALA A 151 21.81 -6.68 10.27
C ALA A 151 21.04 -7.96 9.91
N LEU A 152 20.40 -8.02 8.74
CA LEU A 152 19.59 -9.16 8.29
C LEU A 152 19.75 -9.32 6.77
N THR A 153 19.68 -10.54 6.24
CA THR A 153 19.68 -10.73 4.78
C THR A 153 18.27 -10.55 4.21
N PRO A 154 18.13 -10.06 2.95
CA PRO A 154 16.83 -10.02 2.27
C PRO A 154 16.15 -11.40 2.21
N GLU A 155 16.95 -12.46 2.05
CA GLU A 155 16.50 -13.85 1.95
C GLU A 155 15.89 -14.33 3.27
N ASP A 156 16.57 -14.14 4.39
CA ASP A 156 16.08 -14.53 5.72
C ASP A 156 14.79 -13.79 6.08
N ALA A 157 14.75 -12.47 5.80
CA ALA A 157 13.57 -11.66 6.02
C ALA A 157 12.37 -12.14 5.16
N THR A 158 12.63 -12.49 3.91
CA THR A 158 11.60 -12.96 2.98
C THR A 158 11.07 -14.33 3.39
N GLN A 159 11.96 -15.27 3.72
CA GLN A 159 11.59 -16.62 4.11
C GLN A 159 10.72 -16.63 5.38
N ALA A 160 11.12 -15.87 6.40
CA ALA A 160 10.37 -15.78 7.65
C ALA A 160 8.95 -15.22 7.43
N LEU A 161 8.84 -14.12 6.66
CA LEU A 161 7.56 -13.45 6.43
C LEU A 161 6.66 -14.18 5.43
N GLU A 162 7.21 -14.90 4.44
CA GLU A 162 6.42 -15.72 3.52
C GLU A 162 5.67 -16.82 4.29
N HIS A 163 6.35 -17.50 5.21
CA HIS A 163 5.71 -18.51 6.05
C HIS A 163 4.58 -17.91 6.90
N ALA A 164 4.86 -16.81 7.61
CA ALA A 164 3.86 -16.11 8.43
C ALA A 164 2.64 -15.64 7.60
N GLY A 165 2.88 -15.11 6.41
CA GLY A 165 1.82 -14.67 5.50
C GLY A 165 0.92 -15.82 5.03
N VAL A 166 1.49 -16.98 4.71
CA VAL A 166 0.73 -18.17 4.33
C VAL A 166 -0.10 -18.72 5.49
N VAL A 167 0.47 -18.77 6.69
CA VAL A 167 -0.26 -19.17 7.91
C VAL A 167 -1.43 -18.23 8.20
N ALA A 168 -1.26 -16.94 7.95
CA ALA A 168 -2.32 -15.93 8.03
C ALA A 168 -3.35 -16.00 6.86
N GLY A 169 -3.26 -17.00 5.97
CA GLY A 169 -4.21 -17.23 4.87
C GLY A 169 -3.96 -16.42 3.60
N LEU A 170 -2.81 -15.74 3.47
CA LEU A 170 -2.47 -15.02 2.25
C LEU A 170 -2.00 -15.99 1.16
N ARG A 171 -2.41 -15.72 -0.09
CA ARG A 171 -1.88 -16.44 -1.25
C ARG A 171 -0.37 -16.17 -1.39
N PRO A 172 0.48 -17.18 -1.65
CA PRO A 172 1.95 -17.02 -1.70
C PRO A 172 2.42 -15.90 -2.63
N ALA A 173 1.86 -15.81 -3.84
CA ALA A 173 2.21 -14.76 -4.80
C ALA A 173 1.79 -13.34 -4.36
N ALA A 174 0.74 -13.23 -3.53
CA ALA A 174 0.36 -11.95 -2.92
C ALA A 174 1.33 -11.58 -1.80
N ALA A 175 1.63 -12.54 -0.91
CA ALA A 175 2.57 -12.36 0.19
C ALA A 175 3.95 -11.90 -0.32
N ARG A 176 4.52 -12.57 -1.33
CA ARG A 176 5.79 -12.18 -1.94
C ARG A 176 5.83 -10.75 -2.47
N ARG A 177 4.78 -10.32 -3.17
CA ARG A 177 4.70 -8.94 -3.69
C ARG A 177 4.64 -7.93 -2.55
N THR A 178 3.90 -8.23 -1.49
CA THR A 178 3.78 -7.39 -0.30
C THR A 178 5.09 -7.29 0.45
N ILE A 179 5.78 -8.42 0.67
CA ILE A 179 7.10 -8.48 1.30
C ILE A 179 8.12 -7.67 0.50
N ALA A 180 8.24 -7.91 -0.80
CA ALA A 180 9.17 -7.16 -1.66
C ALA A 180 8.88 -5.65 -1.63
N SER A 181 7.59 -5.27 -1.60
CA SER A 181 7.20 -3.86 -1.49
C SER A 181 7.56 -3.27 -0.12
N GLY A 182 7.34 -4.02 0.96
CA GLY A 182 7.68 -3.60 2.33
C GLY A 182 9.18 -3.46 2.53
N LEU A 183 9.98 -4.45 2.10
CA LEU A 183 11.44 -4.42 2.21
C LEU A 183 12.02 -3.19 1.51
N ARG A 184 11.58 -2.88 0.28
CA ARG A 184 11.99 -1.67 -0.45
C ARG A 184 11.63 -0.39 0.30
N ALA A 185 10.44 -0.33 0.89
CA ALA A 185 10.01 0.84 1.66
C ALA A 185 10.80 0.98 2.98
N GLY A 186 11.11 -0.13 3.66
CA GLY A 186 11.96 -0.16 4.84
C GLY A 186 13.40 0.27 4.55
N ALA A 187 13.93 -0.08 3.37
CA ALA A 187 15.28 0.28 2.97
C ALA A 187 15.52 1.79 2.90
N ALA A 188 14.46 2.60 2.70
CA ALA A 188 14.55 4.06 2.74
C ALA A 188 14.86 4.62 4.15
N ARG A 189 14.78 3.81 5.21
CA ARG A 189 15.04 4.21 6.60
C ARG A 189 15.93 3.20 7.36
N PRO A 190 17.21 3.04 6.95
CA PRO A 190 18.08 1.99 7.46
C PRO A 190 18.21 2.00 8.99
N ARG A 191 18.25 0.81 9.60
CA ARG A 191 18.46 0.62 11.04
C ARG A 191 19.68 -0.27 11.27
N GLN A 192 20.75 0.33 11.74
CA GLN A 192 22.01 -0.34 12.05
C GLN A 192 22.00 -0.87 13.49
N LEU A 193 22.67 -1.99 13.71
CA LEU A 193 22.96 -2.53 15.04
C LEU A 193 24.46 -2.41 15.28
N ALA A 194 24.85 -1.63 16.28
CA ALA A 194 26.23 -1.49 16.72
C ALA A 194 26.51 -2.45 17.89
N ALA A 195 27.71 -3.01 17.89
CA ALA A 195 28.24 -3.83 18.98
C ALA A 195 28.78 -2.98 20.13
#